data_AF-A0A942IWQ5-F1
#
_entry.id   AF-A0A942IWQ5-F1
#
_cell.length_a   1.000
_cell.length_b   1.000
_cell.length_c   1.000
_cell.angle_alpha   90.00
_cell.angle_beta   90.00
_cell.angle_gamma   90.00
#
_symmetry.space_group_name_H-M   'P 1'
#
loop_
_entity.id
_entity.type
_entity.pdbx_description
1 polymer ?
#
loop_
_entity_poly.entity_id
_entity_poly.type
_entity_poly.pdbx_seq_one_letter_code
_entity_poly.pdbx_strand_id
1 'polypeptide(L)'
;MPRRCTICEHAKREALDAALLAGELSNRRIATHYGVTEAALRRHIAAGHIPVRLAKAHEASEVASAGTLLARLQALNTETRAILSEARAGQDNELALKAIARCERQLELEARLLGELSEAATVSITVNAEWLELRALVIRALSPYPDARQAVLEALRER
;
A
#
# COMPACT_ATOMS: atom_id res chain seq x y z
N MET A 1 -11.63 1.71 -33.82
CA MET A 1 -12.52 2.00 -32.68
C MET A 1 -11.84 1.52 -31.40
N PRO A 2 -11.78 2.34 -30.32
CA PRO A 2 -11.22 1.87 -29.05
C PRO A 2 -12.06 0.71 -28.53
N ARG A 3 -11.40 -0.40 -28.18
CA ARG A 3 -12.07 -1.57 -27.60
C ARG A 3 -12.68 -1.15 -26.26
N ARG A 4 -13.98 -1.37 -26.09
CA ARG A 4 -14.64 -1.21 -24.79
C ARG A 4 -14.04 -2.22 -23.81
N CYS A 5 -13.83 -1.79 -22.57
CA CYS A 5 -13.28 -2.65 -21.55
C CYS A 5 -14.32 -3.69 -21.13
N THR A 6 -14.04 -4.97 -21.40
CA THR A 6 -14.96 -6.08 -21.07
C THR A 6 -15.16 -6.26 -19.57
N ILE A 7 -14.27 -5.72 -18.73
CA ILE A 7 -14.42 -5.72 -17.26
C ILE A 7 -15.35 -4.60 -16.81
N CYS A 8 -15.33 -3.45 -17.47
CA CYS A 8 -16.27 -2.36 -17.16
C CYS A 8 -17.72 -2.75 -17.47
N GLU A 9 -17.93 -3.64 -18.44
CA GLU A 9 -19.23 -4.18 -18.83
C GLU A 9 -19.60 -5.48 -18.09
N HIS A 10 -18.73 -5.95 -17.19
CA HIS A 10 -18.95 -7.20 -16.46
C HIS A 10 -20.01 -7.03 -15.37
N ALA A 11 -20.95 -7.98 -15.27
CA ALA A 11 -22.05 -7.93 -14.29
C ALA A 11 -21.58 -7.85 -12.84
N LYS A 12 -20.39 -8.37 -12.53
CA LYS A 12 -19.76 -8.34 -11.19
C LYS A 12 -18.58 -7.37 -11.10
N ARG A 13 -18.60 -6.26 -11.84
CA ARG A 13 -17.50 -5.28 -11.87
C ARG A 13 -17.06 -4.84 -10.48
N GLU A 14 -17.99 -4.44 -9.61
CA GLU A 14 -17.64 -3.94 -8.27
C GLU A 14 -16.92 -5.00 -7.42
N ALA A 15 -17.38 -6.25 -7.44
CA ALA A 15 -16.74 -7.35 -6.73
C ALA A 15 -15.35 -7.69 -7.29
N LEU A 16 -15.17 -7.55 -8.61
CA LEU A 16 -13.89 -7.75 -9.27
C LEU A 16 -12.92 -6.61 -8.93
N ASP A 17 -13.36 -5.35 -8.96
CA ASP A 17 -12.56 -4.19 -8.58
C ASP A 17 -12.16 -4.26 -7.09
N ALA A 18 -13.07 -4.71 -6.20
CA ALA A 18 -12.76 -4.94 -4.80
C ALA A 18 -11.74 -6.07 -4.58
N ALA A 19 -11.86 -7.18 -5.30
CA ALA A 19 -10.90 -8.29 -5.23
C ALA A 19 -9.51 -7.90 -5.74
N LEU A 20 -9.44 -7.01 -6.73
CA LEU A 20 -8.18 -6.43 -7.21
C LEU A 20 -7.53 -5.52 -6.17
N LEU A 21 -8.33 -4.72 -5.45
CA LEU A 21 -7.84 -3.83 -4.39
C LEU A 21 -7.35 -4.61 -3.17
N ALA A 22 -8.07 -5.66 -2.75
CA ALA A 22 -7.70 -6.47 -1.59
C ALA A 22 -6.35 -7.20 -1.71
N GLY A 23 -5.88 -7.51 -2.92
CA GLY A 23 -4.54 -8.08 -3.16
C GLY A 23 -4.31 -9.51 -2.68
N GLU A 24 -5.31 -10.18 -2.09
CA GLU A 24 -5.19 -11.53 -1.50
C GLU A 24 -4.97 -12.65 -2.53
N LEU A 25 -5.39 -12.43 -3.79
CA LEU A 25 -5.29 -13.39 -4.88
C LEU A 25 -4.51 -12.81 -6.05
N SER A 26 -3.71 -13.64 -6.72
CA SER A 26 -3.03 -13.21 -7.94
C SER A 26 -4.05 -12.86 -9.04
N ASN A 27 -3.72 -11.88 -9.89
CA ASN A 27 -4.56 -11.47 -11.03
C ASN A 27 -5.00 -12.66 -11.90
N ARG A 28 -4.17 -13.70 -12.02
CA ARG A 28 -4.49 -14.94 -12.74
C ARG A 28 -5.59 -15.77 -12.04
N ARG A 29 -5.56 -15.85 -10.71
CA ARG A 29 -6.62 -16.53 -9.92
C ARG A 29 -7.92 -15.74 -9.95
N ILE A 30 -7.85 -14.42 -9.83
CA ILE A 30 -9.02 -13.53 -9.96
C ILE A 30 -9.65 -13.68 -11.34
N ALA A 31 -8.84 -13.64 -12.41
CA ALA A 31 -9.30 -13.86 -13.78
C ALA A 31 -10.09 -15.17 -13.92
N THR A 32 -9.52 -16.26 -13.40
CA THR A 32 -10.14 -17.59 -13.45
C THR A 32 -11.47 -17.62 -12.69
N HIS A 33 -11.53 -17.04 -11.49
CA HIS A 33 -12.72 -17.04 -10.65
C HIS A 33 -13.89 -16.26 -11.27
N TYR A 34 -13.59 -15.16 -11.95
CA TYR A 34 -14.59 -14.30 -12.59
C TYR A 34 -14.81 -14.61 -14.07
N GLY A 35 -14.17 -15.64 -14.62
CA GLY A 35 -14.32 -16.04 -16.02
C GLY A 35 -13.80 -14.99 -17.02
N VAL A 36 -12.85 -14.16 -16.61
CA VAL A 36 -12.21 -13.13 -17.45
C VAL A 36 -10.75 -13.48 -17.74
N THR A 37 -10.11 -12.77 -18.66
CA THR A 37 -8.68 -12.98 -18.94
C THR A 37 -7.80 -12.11 -18.05
N GLU A 38 -6.65 -12.64 -17.63
CA GLU A 38 -5.64 -11.89 -16.86
C GLU A 38 -5.15 -10.63 -17.61
N ALA A 39 -5.03 -10.72 -18.94
CA ALA A 39 -4.68 -9.59 -19.79
C ALA A 39 -5.77 -8.51 -19.83
N ALA A 40 -7.06 -8.88 -19.69
CA ALA A 40 -8.11 -7.90 -19.51
C ALA A 40 -7.97 -7.18 -18.16
N LEU A 41 -7.73 -7.91 -17.06
CA LEU A 41 -7.55 -7.33 -15.72
C LEU A 41 -6.38 -6.34 -15.69
N ARG A 42 -5.22 -6.73 -16.22
CA ARG A 42 -4.06 -5.83 -16.31
C ARG A 42 -4.37 -4.54 -17.07
N ARG A 43 -5.07 -4.64 -18.20
CA ARG A 43 -5.47 -3.45 -18.99
C ARG A 43 -6.50 -2.59 -18.26
N HIS A 44 -7.42 -3.19 -17.53
CA HIS A 44 -8.42 -2.48 -16.73
C HIS A 44 -7.77 -1.67 -15.60
N ILE A 45 -6.79 -2.25 -14.92
CA ILE A 45 -6.00 -1.56 -13.88
C ILE A 45 -5.16 -0.45 -14.52
N ALA A 46 -4.40 -0.75 -15.58
CA ALA A 46 -3.52 0.21 -16.24
C ALA A 46 -4.28 1.40 -16.86
N ALA A 47 -5.52 1.18 -17.29
CA ALA A 47 -6.40 2.24 -17.80
C ALA A 47 -7.08 3.07 -16.69
N GLY A 48 -6.85 2.75 -15.41
CA GLY A 48 -7.42 3.51 -14.28
C GLY A 48 -8.94 3.37 -14.14
N HIS A 49 -9.51 2.24 -14.58
CA HIS A 49 -10.96 2.05 -14.57
C HIS A 49 -11.53 1.67 -13.20
N ILE A 50 -10.69 1.45 -12.19
CA ILE A 50 -11.11 1.26 -10.80
C ILE A 50 -11.67 2.59 -10.30
N PRO A 51 -12.94 2.66 -9.87
CA PRO A 51 -13.54 3.89 -9.41
C PRO A 51 -12.75 4.50 -8.25
N VAL A 52 -12.41 5.79 -8.35
CA VAL A 52 -11.69 6.53 -7.29
C VAL A 52 -12.38 6.41 -5.93
N ARG A 53 -13.71 6.34 -5.90
CA ARG A 53 -14.50 6.14 -4.66
C ARG A 53 -14.19 4.79 -3.99
N LEU A 54 -14.03 3.73 -4.78
CA LEU A 54 -13.76 2.39 -4.26
C LEU A 54 -12.31 2.27 -3.79
N ALA A 55 -11.36 2.86 -4.52
CA ALA A 55 -9.96 2.95 -4.08
C ALA A 55 -9.84 3.70 -2.74
N LYS A 56 -10.48 4.87 -2.62
CA LYS A 56 -10.53 5.64 -1.36
C LYS A 56 -11.22 4.90 -0.21
N ALA A 57 -12.27 4.13 -0.50
CA ALA A 57 -12.95 3.32 0.51
C ALA A 57 -12.05 2.17 1.01
N HIS A 58 -11.29 1.54 0.12
CA HIS A 58 -10.31 0.54 0.49
C HIS A 58 -9.16 1.13 1.31
N GLU A 59 -8.58 2.26 0.90
CA GLU A 59 -7.58 3.00 1.69
C GLU A 59 -8.09 3.37 3.09
N ALA A 60 -9.32 3.90 3.19
CA ALA A 60 -9.93 4.23 4.47
C ALA A 60 -10.17 2.98 5.35
N SER A 61 -10.52 1.85 4.74
CA SER A 61 -10.68 0.56 5.43
C SER A 61 -9.35 0.02 5.94
N GLU A 62 -8.28 0.10 5.14
CA GLU A 62 -6.92 -0.28 5.55
C GLU A 62 -6.43 0.58 6.72
N VAL A 63 -6.64 1.90 6.66
CA VAL A 63 -6.31 2.82 7.75
C VAL A 63 -7.13 2.52 9.00
N ALA A 64 -8.43 2.25 8.87
CA ALA A 64 -9.27 1.87 10.00
C ALA A 64 -8.81 0.54 10.62
N SER A 65 -8.51 -0.47 9.79
CA SER A 65 -8.00 -1.77 10.21
C SER A 65 -6.64 -1.64 10.94
N ALA A 66 -5.70 -0.88 10.37
CA ALA A 66 -4.43 -0.57 11.00
C ALA A 66 -4.63 0.18 12.34
N GLY A 67 -5.56 1.12 12.40
CA GLY A 67 -5.97 1.79 13.63
C GLY A 67 -6.50 0.82 14.69
N THR A 68 -7.30 -0.18 14.29
CA THR A 68 -7.75 -1.23 15.23
C THR A 68 -6.62 -2.13 15.72
N LEU A 69 -5.65 -2.46 14.87
CA LEU A 69 -4.51 -3.29 15.24
C LEU A 69 -3.56 -2.54 16.19
N LEU A 70 -3.28 -1.27 15.90
CA LEU A 70 -2.50 -0.39 16.77
C LEU A 70 -3.15 -0.25 18.14
N ALA A 71 -4.47 -0.03 18.20
CA ALA A 71 -5.20 0.05 19.47
C ALA A 71 -5.09 -1.25 20.29
N ARG A 72 -5.17 -2.41 19.63
CA ARG A 72 -4.96 -3.72 20.30
C ARG A 72 -3.53 -3.91 20.79
N LEU A 73 -2.54 -3.45 20.03
CA LEU A 73 -1.13 -3.50 20.42
C LEU A 73 -0.84 -2.61 21.63
N GLN A 74 -1.38 -1.39 21.65
CA GLN A 74 -1.27 -0.45 22.77
C GLN A 74 -1.93 -1.00 24.06
N ALA A 75 -3.09 -1.65 23.93
CA ALA A 75 -3.74 -2.32 25.06
C ALA A 75 -2.84 -3.43 25.63
N LEU A 76 -2.25 -4.26 24.77
CA LEU A 76 -1.32 -5.31 25.18
C LEU A 76 -0.03 -4.74 25.79
N ASN A 77 0.46 -3.60 25.29
CA ASN A 77 1.61 -2.91 25.86
C ASN A 77 1.32 -2.40 27.29
N THR A 78 0.12 -1.89 27.51
CA THR A 78 -0.35 -1.46 28.83
C THR A 78 -0.35 -2.62 29.82
N GLU A 79 -0.89 -3.78 29.42
CA GLU A 79 -0.87 -4.99 30.25
C GLU A 79 0.57 -5.48 30.54
N THR A 80 1.44 -5.47 29.52
CA THR A 80 2.84 -5.89 29.66
C THR A 80 3.60 -4.99 30.64
N ARG A 81 3.32 -3.68 30.62
CA ARG A 81 3.89 -2.71 31.56
C ARG A 81 3.37 -2.89 32.99
N ALA A 82 2.11 -3.28 33.16
CA ALA A 82 1.57 -3.62 34.48
C ALA A 82 2.31 -4.83 35.08
N ILE A 83 2.51 -5.90 34.30
CA ILE A 83 3.29 -7.07 34.71
C ILE A 83 4.73 -6.68 35.07
N LEU A 84 5.36 -5.79 34.29
CA LEU A 84 6.69 -5.27 34.61
C LEU A 84 6.72 -4.52 35.94
N SER A 85 5.70 -3.72 36.23
CA SER A 85 5.57 -2.99 37.50
C SER A 85 5.45 -3.95 38.68
N GLU A 86 4.61 -4.98 38.57
CA GLU A 86 4.43 -6.02 39.58
C GLU A 86 5.71 -6.82 39.80
N ALA A 87 6.40 -7.23 38.73
CA ALA A 87 7.66 -7.95 38.80
C ALA A 87 8.75 -7.13 39.52
N ARG A 88 8.83 -5.82 39.23
CA ARG A 88 9.76 -4.91 39.92
C ARG A 88 9.42 -4.76 41.40
N ALA A 89 8.14 -4.63 41.75
CA ALA A 89 7.70 -4.54 43.14
C ALA A 89 7.99 -5.84 43.92
N GLY A 90 7.82 -6.99 43.27
CA GLY A 90 8.15 -8.31 43.83
C GLY A 90 9.63 -8.70 43.77
N GLN A 91 10.49 -7.83 43.22
CA GLN A 91 11.92 -8.10 42.96
C GLN A 91 12.19 -9.36 42.11
N ASP A 92 11.21 -9.77 41.29
CA ASP A 92 11.37 -10.85 40.31
C ASP A 92 12.09 -10.31 39.07
N ASN A 93 13.42 -10.29 39.14
CA ASN A 93 14.27 -9.77 38.09
C ASN A 93 14.16 -10.58 36.78
N GLU A 94 13.83 -11.88 36.84
CA GLU A 94 13.68 -12.71 35.66
C GLU A 94 12.41 -12.35 34.90
N LEU A 95 11.28 -12.24 35.60
CA LEU A 95 10.03 -11.79 35.02
C LEU A 95 10.13 -10.34 34.50
N ALA A 96 10.85 -9.48 35.23
CA ALA A 96 11.08 -8.10 34.80
C ALA A 96 11.85 -8.02 33.47
N LEU A 97 12.93 -8.80 33.30
CA LEU A 97 13.67 -8.85 32.04
C LEU A 97 12.83 -9.42 30.89
N LYS A 98 12.03 -10.47 31.16
CA LYS A 98 11.09 -11.01 30.16
C LYS A 98 10.05 -9.98 29.72
N ALA A 99 9.47 -9.23 30.66
CA ALA A 99 8.50 -8.19 30.34
C ALA A 99 9.14 -7.02 29.55
N ILE A 100 10.37 -6.63 29.89
CA ILE A 100 11.13 -5.61 29.13
C ILE A 100 11.35 -6.08 27.67
N ALA A 101 11.82 -7.31 27.46
CA ALA A 101 12.01 -7.85 26.11
C ALA A 101 10.70 -7.89 25.30
N ARG A 102 9.55 -8.12 25.95
CA ARG A 102 8.23 -8.05 25.30
C ARG A 102 7.84 -6.62 24.95
N CYS A 103 8.11 -5.65 25.83
CA CYS A 103 7.91 -4.22 25.55
C CYS A 103 8.76 -3.74 24.36
N GLU A 104 10.04 -4.14 24.29
CA GLU A 104 10.93 -3.80 23.15
C GLU A 104 10.37 -4.32 21.83
N ARG A 105 9.92 -5.58 21.80
CA ARG A 105 9.28 -6.21 20.63
C ARG A 105 8.01 -5.49 20.20
N GLN A 106 7.19 -5.05 21.15
CA GLN A 106 5.95 -4.32 20.87
C GLN A 106 6.22 -2.92 20.35
N LEU A 107 7.20 -2.21 20.90
CA LEU A 107 7.64 -0.90 20.40
C LEU A 107 8.13 -1.00 18.95
N GLU A 108 8.89 -2.04 18.61
CA GLU A 108 9.29 -2.31 17.23
C GLU A 108 8.09 -2.52 16.30
N LEU A 109 7.08 -3.27 16.75
CA LEU A 109 5.86 -3.50 15.97
C LEU A 109 5.02 -2.22 15.82
N GLU A 110 4.90 -1.42 16.87
CA GLU A 110 4.21 -0.11 16.83
C GLU A 110 4.89 0.81 15.82
N ALA A 111 6.21 0.91 15.87
CA ALA A 111 6.97 1.76 14.95
C ALA A 111 6.93 1.26 13.49
N ARG A 112 6.85 -0.06 13.26
CA ARG A 112 6.58 -0.63 11.91
C ARG A 112 5.17 -0.28 11.43
N LEU A 113 4.15 -0.41 12.29
CA LEU A 113 2.74 -0.12 11.95
C LEU A 113 2.50 1.38 11.68
N LEU A 114 3.19 2.26 12.40
CA LEU A 114 3.14 3.71 12.21
C LEU A 114 3.99 4.19 11.02
N GLY A 115 4.77 3.28 10.40
CA GLY A 115 5.69 3.62 9.32
C GLY A 115 6.94 4.40 9.75
N GLU A 116 7.21 4.49 11.05
CA GLU A 116 8.40 5.14 11.62
C GLU A 116 9.66 4.28 11.45
N LEU A 117 9.50 2.96 11.42
CA LEU A 117 10.54 2.03 10.98
C LEU A 117 10.36 1.72 9.50
N SER A 118 11.06 2.46 8.66
CA SER A 118 11.08 2.24 7.21
C SER A 118 11.90 0.98 6.89
N GLU A 119 11.26 -0.20 6.93
CA GLU A 119 11.76 -1.42 6.26
C GLU A 119 11.32 -1.50 4.79
N ALA A 120 10.61 -0.48 4.29
CA ALA A 120 10.41 -0.34 2.86
C ALA A 120 11.77 -0.03 2.24
N ALA A 121 12.31 -0.98 1.47
CA ALA A 121 13.30 -0.69 0.46
C ALA A 121 12.83 0.60 -0.23
N THR A 122 13.59 1.68 -0.06
CA THR A 122 13.38 2.90 -0.82
C THR A 122 13.46 2.48 -2.27
N VAL A 123 12.31 2.25 -2.91
CA VAL A 123 12.24 2.06 -4.35
C VAL A 123 12.72 3.38 -4.88
N SER A 124 14.00 3.45 -5.20
CA SER A 124 14.58 4.58 -5.90
C SER A 124 13.82 4.67 -7.22
N ILE A 125 12.83 5.56 -7.27
CA ILE A 125 12.01 5.84 -8.45
C ILE A 125 12.91 6.17 -9.65
N THR A 126 14.14 6.61 -9.40
CA THR A 126 15.22 6.80 -10.39
C THR A 126 15.70 5.54 -11.11
N VAL A 127 15.52 4.34 -10.56
CA VAL A 127 16.02 3.07 -11.15
C VAL A 127 14.87 2.15 -11.61
N ASN A 128 13.62 2.56 -11.37
CA ASN A 128 12.46 1.78 -11.82
C ASN A 128 12.35 1.87 -13.36
N ALA A 129 12.44 0.72 -14.04
CA ALA A 129 12.33 0.62 -15.50
C ALA A 129 11.00 1.20 -16.04
N GLU A 130 9.91 1.02 -15.30
CA GLU A 130 8.59 1.57 -15.67
C GLU A 130 8.59 3.12 -15.59
N TRP A 131 9.37 3.70 -14.68
CA TRP A 131 9.53 5.15 -14.59
C TRP A 131 10.35 5.72 -15.75
N LEU A 132 11.39 5.01 -16.19
CA LEU A 132 12.17 5.39 -17.37
C LEU A 132 11.30 5.35 -18.64
N GLU A 133 10.46 4.33 -18.79
CA GLU A 133 9.51 4.22 -19.90
C GLU A 133 8.47 5.35 -19.89
N LEU A 134 7.91 5.67 -18.71
CA LEU A 134 6.97 6.77 -18.55
C LEU A 134 7.63 8.12 -18.90
N ARG A 135 8.85 8.36 -18.42
CA ARG A 135 9.61 9.59 -18.72
C ARG A 135 9.87 9.73 -20.22
N ALA A 136 10.27 8.64 -20.88
CA ALA A 136 10.48 8.62 -22.33
C ALA A 136 9.17 8.88 -23.09
N LEU A 137 8.05 8.31 -22.64
CA LEU A 137 6.74 8.51 -23.23
C LEU A 137 6.29 9.97 -23.11
N VAL A 138 6.44 10.58 -21.93
CA VAL A 138 6.10 11.99 -21.67
C VAL A 138 6.94 12.92 -22.54
N ILE A 139 8.26 12.72 -22.60
CA ILE A 139 9.14 13.54 -23.44
C ILE A 139 8.75 13.43 -24.93
N ARG A 140 8.43 12.22 -25.40
CA ARG A 140 8.00 11.99 -26.78
C ARG A 140 6.65 12.65 -27.08
N ALA A 141 5.69 12.57 -26.14
CA ALA A 141 4.39 13.22 -26.28
C ALA A 141 4.48 14.75 -26.32
N LEU A 142 5.48 15.33 -25.65
CA LEU A 142 5.75 16.77 -25.65
C LEU A 142 6.55 17.26 -26.87
N SER A 143 7.06 16.36 -27.72
CA SER A 143 7.85 16.73 -28.90
C SER A 143 7.15 17.70 -29.87
N PRO A 144 5.82 17.62 -30.11
CA PRO A 144 5.11 18.58 -30.95
C PRO A 144 4.83 19.94 -30.28
N TYR A 145 5.04 20.06 -28.97
CA TYR A 145 4.67 21.22 -28.15
C TYR A 145 5.90 21.81 -27.45
N PRO A 146 6.74 22.59 -28.14
CA PRO A 146 8.03 23.07 -27.63
C PRO A 146 7.90 23.92 -26.36
N ASP A 147 6.87 24.76 -26.26
CA ASP A 147 6.65 25.62 -25.09
C ASP A 147 6.28 24.79 -23.84
N ALA A 148 5.44 23.76 -24.01
CA ALA A 148 5.07 22.86 -22.91
C ALA A 148 6.27 22.00 -22.46
N ARG A 149 7.10 21.57 -23.41
CA ARG A 149 8.35 20.86 -23.11
C ARG A 149 9.31 21.74 -22.28
N GLN A 150 9.43 23.02 -22.61
CA GLN A 150 10.29 23.97 -21.91
C GLN A 150 9.81 24.17 -20.46
N ALA A 151 8.52 24.43 -20.26
CA ALA A 151 7.94 24.62 -18.93
C ALA A 151 8.16 23.41 -18.00
N VAL A 152 8.04 22.19 -18.54
CA VAL A 152 8.30 20.95 -17.78
C VAL A 152 9.78 20.82 -17.42
N LEU A 153 10.70 21.17 -18.32
CA LEU A 153 12.14 21.10 -18.06
C LEU A 153 12.58 22.12 -17.00
N GLU A 154 11.97 23.31 -16.98
CA GLU A 154 12.22 24.33 -15.95
C GLU A 154 11.75 23.86 -14.58
N ALA A 155 10.51 23.36 -14.48
CA ALA A 155 9.97 22.82 -13.22
C ALA A 155 10.78 21.62 -12.68
N LEU A 156 11.41 20.84 -13.56
CA LEU A 156 12.27 19.71 -13.15
C LEU A 156 13.68 20.14 -12.69
N ARG A 157 14.13 21.36 -12.99
CA ARG A 157 15.43 21.89 -12.53
C ARG A 157 15.36 22.53 -11.14
N GLU A 158 14.17 22.90 -10.69
CA GLU A 158 13.90 23.53 -9.38
C GLU A 158 13.69 22.51 -8.24
N ARG A 159 13.88 21.22 -8.52
CA ARG A 159 13.86 20.12 -7.55
C ARG A 159 15.22 19.45 -7.45
#